data_AF-A0AAV0WJN1-F1
#
_entry.id   AF-A0AAV0WJN1-F1
#
_cell.length_a   1.000
_cell.length_b   1.000
_cell.length_c   1.000
_cell.angle_alpha   90.00
_cell.angle_beta   90.00
_cell.angle_gamma   90.00
#
_symmetry.space_group_name_H-M   'P 1'
#
loop_
_entity.id
_entity.type
_entity.pdbx_description
1 polymer ?
#
loop_
_entity_poly.entity_id
_entity_poly.type
_entity_poly.pdbx_seq_one_letter_code
_entity_poly.pdbx_strand_id
1 'polypeptide(L)'
;MSREKESQCIEDFINIYRSEHCLWKIKSREYHDKCKRDAAYKLLVEKLKEIDSSATKSVVVKKINNLRSSYRKELKKVKESTRTGSGADDVYQPKLWYFNMLSFLDDQDTPRNSRSNIESDDENSVSEVSLIEIK
;
A
#
# COMPACT_ATOMS: atom_id res chain seq x y z
N MET A 1 0.47 -0.88 -27.12
CA MET A 1 0.64 0.58 -26.94
C MET A 1 -0.05 1.12 -25.69
N SER A 2 -1.31 0.79 -25.37
CA SER A 2 -2.00 1.40 -24.20
C SER A 2 -1.47 0.97 -22.83
N ARG A 3 -1.10 -0.32 -22.63
CA ARG A 3 -0.61 -0.84 -21.34
C ARG A 3 0.76 -0.31 -20.92
N GLU A 4 1.62 -0.03 -21.88
CA GLU A 4 2.98 0.47 -21.64
C GLU A 4 2.95 1.94 -21.21
N LYS A 5 2.12 2.75 -21.87
CA LYS A 5 1.85 4.14 -21.44
C LYS A 5 1.26 4.20 -20.04
N GLU A 6 0.36 3.28 -19.70
CA GLU A 6 -0.20 3.19 -18.34
C GLU A 6 0.87 2.87 -17.30
N SER A 7 1.75 1.92 -17.60
CA SER A 7 2.85 1.53 -16.70
C SER A 7 3.82 2.69 -16.49
N GLN A 8 4.23 3.37 -17.56
CA GLN A 8 5.12 4.54 -17.49
C GLN A 8 4.50 5.69 -16.69
N CYS A 9 3.21 5.97 -16.88
CA CYS A 9 2.55 7.02 -16.12
C CYS A 9 2.47 6.67 -14.62
N ILE A 10 2.24 5.40 -14.27
CA ILE A 10 2.26 4.96 -12.87
C ILE A 10 3.66 5.12 -12.28
N GLU A 11 4.70 4.74 -13.03
CA GLU A 11 6.09 4.90 -12.62
C GLU A 11 6.42 6.38 -12.35
N ASP A 12 6.15 7.26 -13.31
CA ASP A 12 6.36 8.69 -13.17
C ASP A 12 5.54 9.29 -12.01
N PHE A 13 4.29 8.84 -11.85
CA PHE A 13 3.43 9.26 -10.73
C PHE A 13 4.06 8.90 -9.39
N ILE A 14 4.61 7.68 -9.25
CA ILE A 14 5.28 7.25 -8.02
C ILE A 14 6.57 8.05 -7.80
N ASN A 15 7.33 8.35 -8.86
CA ASN A 15 8.55 9.13 -8.77
C ASN A 15 8.28 10.58 -8.30
N ILE A 16 7.26 11.24 -8.87
CA ILE A 16 6.80 12.56 -8.41
C ILE A 16 6.31 12.47 -6.96
N TYR A 17 5.49 11.45 -6.64
CA TYR A 17 5.00 11.28 -5.27
C TYR A 17 6.16 11.11 -4.27
N ARG A 18 7.21 10.38 -4.64
CA ARG A 18 8.41 10.18 -3.83
C ARG A 18 9.19 11.49 -3.62
N SER A 19 9.36 12.32 -4.64
CA SER A 19 10.07 13.61 -4.52
C SER A 19 9.30 14.62 -3.67
N GLU A 20 7.96 14.55 -3.68
CA GLU A 20 7.10 15.49 -2.96
C GLU A 20 6.93 15.09 -1.47
N HIS A 21 7.97 15.35 -0.66
CA HIS A 21 7.98 15.05 0.79
C HIS A 21 6.77 15.64 1.54
N CYS A 22 6.24 16.76 1.06
CA CYS A 22 5.05 17.40 1.64
C CYS A 22 3.80 16.49 1.61
N LEU A 23 3.77 15.45 0.78
CA LEU A 23 2.64 14.52 0.66
C LEU A 23 2.76 13.27 1.53
N TRP A 24 3.95 12.87 1.95
CA TRP A 24 4.16 11.57 2.61
C TRP A 24 5.04 11.61 3.85
N LYS A 25 5.95 12.58 3.99
CA LYS A 25 6.93 12.63 5.08
C LYS A 25 6.40 13.43 6.26
N ILE A 26 5.63 12.79 7.14
CA ILE A 26 4.93 13.42 8.28
C ILE A 26 5.89 14.19 9.20
N LYS A 27 7.09 13.65 9.40
CA LYS A 27 8.15 14.27 10.23
C LYS A 27 8.78 15.52 9.59
N SER A 28 8.49 15.84 8.32
CA SER A 28 9.00 17.04 7.66
C SER A 28 8.10 18.25 7.96
N ARG A 29 8.71 19.42 8.13
CA ARG A 29 7.99 20.71 8.20
C ARG A 29 7.12 20.93 6.97
N GLU A 30 7.57 20.45 5.81
CA GLU A 30 6.88 20.60 4.53
C GLU A 30 5.54 19.88 4.47
N TYR A 31 5.35 18.83 5.28
CA TYR A 31 4.06 18.13 5.38
C TYR A 31 2.93 19.03 5.88
N HIS A 32 3.28 20.06 6.65
CA HIS A 32 2.33 21.00 7.23
C HIS A 32 2.14 22.25 6.35
N ASP A 33 2.92 22.36 5.26
CA ASP A 33 2.84 23.46 4.31
C ASP A 33 1.72 23.19 3.28
N LYS A 34 0.60 23.89 3.44
CA LYS A 34 -0.56 23.77 2.56
C LYS A 34 -0.23 24.16 1.12
N CYS A 35 0.58 25.20 0.92
CA CYS A 35 0.93 25.70 -0.41
C CYS A 35 1.77 24.66 -1.17
N LYS A 36 2.76 24.06 -0.50
CA LYS A 36 3.56 22.96 -1.09
C LYS A 36 2.70 21.75 -1.42
N ARG A 37 1.80 21.34 -0.51
CA ARG A 37 0.89 20.22 -0.76
C ARG A 37 -0.02 20.47 -1.95
N ASP A 38 -0.61 21.65 -2.05
CA ASP A 38 -1.47 22.00 -3.18
C ASP A 38 -0.70 22.05 -4.50
N ALA A 39 0.56 22.52 -4.50
CA ALA A 39 1.44 22.48 -5.67
C ALA A 39 1.77 21.03 -6.08
N ALA A 40 2.14 20.19 -5.12
CA ALA A 40 2.45 18.78 -5.35
C ALA A 40 1.24 18.00 -5.91
N TYR A 41 0.04 18.25 -5.38
CA TYR A 41 -1.18 17.66 -5.94
C TYR A 41 -1.45 18.12 -7.38
N LYS A 42 -1.17 19.37 -7.73
CA LYS A 42 -1.31 19.84 -9.11
C LYS A 42 -0.37 19.11 -10.05
N LEU A 43 0.90 18.92 -9.67
CA LEU A 43 1.88 18.14 -10.47
C LEU A 43 1.38 16.72 -10.74
N LEU A 44 0.87 16.04 -9.71
CA LEU A 44 0.32 14.71 -9.84
C LEU A 44 -0.97 14.66 -10.68
N VAL A 45 -1.80 15.71 -10.64
CA VAL A 45 -2.99 15.82 -11.51
C VAL A 45 -2.56 15.93 -12.95
N GLU A 46 -1.61 16.80 -13.28
CA GLU A 46 -1.12 16.95 -14.65
C GLU A 46 -0.52 15.64 -15.18
N LYS A 47 0.20 14.89 -14.34
CA LYS A 47 0.69 13.56 -14.72
C LYS A 47 -0.42 12.56 -15.03
N LEU A 48 -1.49 12.53 -14.22
CA LEU A 48 -2.63 11.64 -14.47
C LEU A 48 -3.44 12.04 -15.71
N LYS A 49 -3.46 13.33 -16.08
CA LYS A 49 -4.15 13.83 -17.27
C LYS A 49 -3.59 13.29 -18.58
N GLU A 50 -2.36 12.78 -18.60
CA GLU A 50 -1.79 12.09 -19.75
C GLU A 50 -2.55 10.81 -20.13
N ILE A 51 -3.27 10.21 -19.17
CA ILE A 51 -4.08 9.00 -19.37
C ILE A 51 -5.57 9.29 -19.22
N ASP A 52 -5.94 10.11 -18.24
CA ASP A 52 -7.31 10.47 -17.93
C ASP A 52 -7.44 11.98 -17.87
N SER A 53 -7.88 12.59 -18.98
CA SER A 53 -8.05 14.05 -19.09
C SER A 53 -9.02 14.63 -18.06
N SER A 54 -9.88 13.81 -17.45
CA SER A 54 -10.81 14.21 -16.40
C SER A 54 -10.21 14.14 -14.98
N ALA A 55 -8.94 13.77 -14.85
CA ALA A 55 -8.28 13.62 -13.56
C ALA A 55 -8.34 14.91 -12.73
N THR A 56 -8.80 14.75 -11.49
CA THR A 56 -8.87 15.83 -10.50
C THR A 56 -8.02 15.50 -9.28
N LYS A 57 -7.84 16.48 -8.39
CA LYS A 57 -7.17 16.27 -7.10
C LYS A 57 -7.78 15.10 -6.30
N SER A 58 -9.10 14.90 -6.38
CA SER A 58 -9.78 13.77 -5.72
C SER A 58 -9.29 12.41 -6.26
N VAL A 59 -9.13 12.29 -7.58
CA VAL A 59 -8.60 11.10 -8.23
C VAL A 59 -7.16 10.82 -7.78
N VAL A 60 -6.32 11.85 -7.73
CA VAL A 60 -4.93 11.75 -7.22
C VAL A 60 -4.90 11.25 -5.78
N VAL A 61 -5.70 11.86 -4.89
CA VAL A 61 -5.77 11.45 -3.48
C VAL A 61 -6.21 9.99 -3.36
N LYS A 62 -7.23 9.59 -4.13
CA LYS A 62 -7.70 8.19 -4.16
C LYS A 62 -6.61 7.25 -4.68
N LYS A 63 -5.87 7.63 -5.73
CA LYS A 63 -4.75 6.85 -6.29
C LYS A 63 -3.64 6.66 -5.26
N ILE A 64 -3.22 7.73 -4.56
CA ILE A 64 -2.22 7.66 -3.48
C ILE A 64 -2.70 6.71 -2.38
N ASN A 65 -3.95 6.85 -1.92
CA ASN A 65 -4.49 5.98 -0.87
C ASN A 65 -4.53 4.52 -1.29
N ASN A 66 -4.88 4.23 -2.55
CA ASN A 66 -4.85 2.88 -3.10
C ASN A 66 -3.42 2.33 -3.15
N LEU A 67 -2.45 3.11 -3.65
CA LEU A 67 -1.03 2.71 -3.68
C LEU A 67 -0.51 2.38 -2.28
N ARG A 68 -0.76 3.24 -1.29
CA ARG A 68 -0.37 3.02 0.10
C ARG A 68 -1.03 1.77 0.69
N SER A 69 -2.31 1.56 0.40
CA SER A 69 -3.05 0.40 0.91
C SER A 69 -2.55 -0.92 0.31
N SER A 70 -2.32 -0.95 -1.01
CA SER A 70 -1.76 -2.10 -1.71
C SER A 70 -0.34 -2.41 -1.21
N TYR A 71 0.50 -1.38 -1.07
CA TYR A 71 1.85 -1.53 -0.54
C TYR A 71 1.86 -2.14 0.87
N ARG A 72 1.05 -1.63 1.80
CA ARG A 72 0.97 -2.17 3.17
C ARG A 72 0.49 -3.61 3.22
N LYS A 73 -0.51 -3.97 2.41
CA LYS A 73 -0.99 -5.35 2.33
C LYS A 73 0.11 -6.29 1.84
N GLU A 74 0.86 -5.85 0.84
CA GLU A 74 1.95 -6.66 0.28
C GLU A 74 3.12 -6.76 1.26
N LEU A 75 3.50 -5.65 1.90
CA LEU A 75 4.53 -5.60 2.93
C LEU A 75 4.19 -6.50 4.12
N LYS A 76 2.91 -6.55 4.53
CA LYS A 76 2.43 -7.44 5.59
C LYS A 76 2.72 -8.91 5.27
N LYS A 77 2.44 -9.36 4.04
CA LYS A 77 2.73 -10.75 3.62
C LYS A 77 4.22 -11.07 3.64
N VAL A 78 5.06 -10.13 3.19
CA VAL A 78 6.53 -10.28 3.24
C VAL A 78 7.03 -10.39 4.68
N LYS A 79 6.49 -9.56 5.59
CA LYS A 79 6.85 -9.60 7.01
C LYS A 79 6.35 -10.89 7.68
N GLU A 80 5.16 -11.37 7.32
CA GLU A 80 4.58 -12.60 7.86
C GLU A 80 5.36 -13.84 7.43
N SER A 81 5.75 -13.95 6.15
CA SER A 81 6.57 -15.07 5.66
C SER A 81 7.96 -15.13 6.32
N THR A 82 8.54 -13.97 6.64
CA THR A 82 9.84 -13.92 7.34
C THR A 82 9.73 -14.34 8.80
N ARG A 83 8.57 -14.10 9.45
CA ARG A 83 8.37 -14.34 10.89
C ARG A 83 8.11 -15.81 11.23
N THR A 84 7.55 -16.61 10.32
CA THR A 84 7.12 -17.98 10.58
C THR A 84 8.24 -19.02 10.62
N GLY A 85 9.52 -18.62 10.62
CA GLY A 85 10.65 -19.56 10.62
C GLY A 85 10.76 -20.37 9.32
N SER A 86 10.05 -19.93 8.28
CA SER A 86 10.13 -20.48 6.93
C SER A 86 11.57 -20.33 6.43
N GLY A 87 12.14 -21.41 5.86
CA GLY A 87 13.50 -21.38 5.30
C GLY A 87 13.65 -20.27 4.24
N ALA A 88 14.87 -19.82 3.96
CA ALA A 88 15.14 -18.68 3.06
C ALA A 88 14.47 -18.78 1.67
N ASP A 89 14.17 -19.99 1.19
CA ASP A 89 13.47 -20.26 -0.08
C ASP A 89 11.95 -20.06 -0.01
N ASP A 90 11.37 -19.83 1.17
CA ASP A 90 9.93 -19.81 1.42
C ASP A 90 9.43 -18.39 1.82
N VAL A 91 10.28 -17.38 1.63
CA VAL A 91 9.93 -15.97 1.84
C VAL A 91 9.07 -15.45 0.68
N TYR A 92 7.83 -15.07 0.99
CA TYR A 92 6.90 -14.44 0.04
C TYR A 92 7.54 -13.29 -0.75
N GLN A 93 7.49 -13.41 -2.08
CA GLN A 93 7.94 -12.37 -3.01
C GLN A 93 6.77 -11.45 -3.40
N PRO A 94 6.93 -10.11 -3.30
CA PRO A 94 5.93 -9.15 -3.73
C PRO A 94 5.53 -9.33 -5.21
N LYS A 95 4.23 -9.41 -5.48
CA LYS A 95 3.68 -9.51 -6.85
C LYS A 95 3.45 -8.15 -7.50
N LEU A 96 3.48 -7.07 -6.71
CA LEU A 96 3.33 -5.70 -7.21
C LEU A 96 4.64 -5.25 -7.87
N TRP A 97 4.62 -5.01 -9.18
CA TRP A 97 5.81 -4.60 -9.93
C TRP A 97 6.44 -3.29 -9.43
N TYR A 98 5.62 -2.36 -8.92
CA TYR A 98 6.07 -1.10 -8.34
C TYR A 98 6.33 -1.16 -6.83
N PHE A 99 6.33 -2.36 -6.21
CA PHE A 99 6.47 -2.52 -4.76
C PHE A 99 7.72 -1.81 -4.22
N ASN A 100 8.87 -2.08 -4.84
CA ASN A 100 10.16 -1.51 -4.45
C ASN A 100 10.20 0.03 -4.59
N MET A 101 9.40 0.59 -5.49
CA MET A 101 9.33 2.04 -5.69
C MET A 101 8.62 2.75 -4.54
N LEU A 102 7.76 2.05 -3.80
CA LEU A 102 7.04 2.58 -2.63
C LEU A 102 7.75 2.33 -1.29
N SER A 103 8.95 1.72 -1.32
CA SER A 103 9.76 1.43 -0.12
C SER A 103 10.06 2.63 0.77
N PHE A 104 10.09 3.85 0.20
CA PHE A 104 10.28 5.09 0.97
C PHE A 104 9.17 5.37 2.00
N LEU A 105 8.04 4.66 1.91
CA LEU A 105 6.95 4.77 2.88
C LEU A 105 7.22 4.02 4.19
N ASP A 106 8.16 3.06 4.20
CA ASP A 106 8.49 2.26 5.39
C ASP A 106 8.91 3.12 6.58
N ASP A 107 9.70 4.17 6.32
CA ASP A 107 10.21 5.10 7.35
C ASP A 107 9.11 5.89 8.08
N GLN A 108 7.89 5.90 7.53
CA GLN A 108 6.74 6.60 8.10
C GLN A 108 5.82 5.67 8.90
N ASP A 109 5.92 4.34 8.71
CA ASP A 109 5.06 3.34 9.32
C ASP A 109 5.67 2.73 10.60
N THR A 110 6.49 3.49 11.35
CA THR A 110 6.74 3.15 12.76
C THR A 110 5.40 3.15 13.50
N PRO A 111 4.92 1.99 13.98
CA PRO A 111 3.61 1.92 14.59
C PRO A 111 3.61 2.76 15.86
N ARG A 112 2.67 3.69 15.97
CA ARG A 112 2.17 4.07 17.29
C ARG A 112 1.53 2.79 17.82
N ASN A 113 2.10 2.17 18.85
CA ASN A 113 1.51 1.00 19.50
C ASN A 113 0.06 1.32 19.85
N SER A 114 -0.89 0.81 19.07
CA SER A 114 -2.29 0.79 19.48
C SER A 114 -2.38 -0.29 20.56
N ARG A 115 -2.77 0.11 21.77
CA ARG A 115 -3.11 -0.82 22.85
C ARG A 115 -4.25 -1.71 22.33
N SER A 116 -3.97 -2.99 22.15
CA SER A 116 -4.97 -3.98 21.79
C SER A 116 -5.83 -4.26 23.03
N ASN A 117 -7.14 -4.01 22.97
CA ASN A 117 -8.08 -4.68 23.88
C ASN A 117 -8.34 -6.06 23.26
N ILE A 118 -7.56 -7.05 23.68
CA ILE A 118 -7.82 -8.44 23.38
C ILE A 118 -8.78 -8.96 24.45
N GLU A 119 -10.01 -9.28 24.05
CA GLU A 119 -10.76 -10.35 24.71
C GLU A 119 -10.51 -11.58 23.84
N SER A 120 -9.65 -12.46 24.35
CA SER A 120 -9.49 -13.81 23.83
C SER A 120 -10.69 -14.60 24.36
N ASP A 121 -11.49 -15.16 23.46
CA ASP A 121 -12.20 -16.39 23.79
C ASP A 121 -11.91 -17.41 22.69
N ASP A 122 -11.24 -18.45 23.14
CA ASP A 122 -10.71 -19.60 22.44
C ASP A 122 -11.82 -20.65 22.50
N GLU A 123 -12.27 -21.21 21.38
CA GLU A 123 -12.77 -22.59 21.36
C GLU A 123 -12.70 -23.14 19.94
N ASN A 124 -11.79 -24.10 19.82
CA ASN A 124 -11.50 -24.95 18.70
C ASN A 124 -12.41 -26.18 18.78
N SER A 125 -13.17 -26.50 17.72
CA SER A 125 -13.55 -27.89 17.50
C SER A 125 -13.65 -28.21 16.01
N VAL A 126 -13.04 -29.35 15.69
CA VAL A 126 -12.62 -29.82 14.37
C VAL A 126 -13.62 -30.87 13.87
N SER A 127 -13.62 -31.05 12.54
CA SER A 127 -14.00 -32.26 11.78
C SER A 127 -15.47 -32.71 11.73
N GLU A 128 -16.09 -32.36 10.61
CA GLU A 128 -16.66 -33.28 9.62
C GLU A 128 -16.44 -34.79 9.87
N VAL A 129 -17.54 -35.54 10.09
CA VAL A 129 -17.71 -36.93 9.61
C VAL A 129 -19.18 -37.14 9.25
N SER A 130 -19.43 -37.34 7.95
CA SER A 130 -20.62 -37.98 7.41
C SER A 130 -20.61 -39.47 7.70
N LEU A 131 -21.68 -40.03 8.27
CA LEU A 131 -22.06 -41.43 8.00
C LEU A 131 -23.55 -41.67 8.29
N ILE A 132 -24.18 -42.18 7.25
CA ILE A 132 -25.53 -42.71 7.11
C ILE A 132 -25.50 -44.15 7.65
N GLU A 133 -26.48 -44.58 8.45
CA GLU A 133 -27.26 -45.82 8.26
C GLU A 133 -28.20 -46.15 9.44
N ILE A 134 -29.49 -46.28 9.08
CA ILE A 134 -30.41 -47.43 9.31
C ILE A 134 -30.54 -48.01 10.73
N LYS A 135 -31.75 -47.86 11.31
CA LYS A 135 -32.63 -49.02 11.58
C LYS A 135 -34.09 -48.63 11.61
#